data_AF-A0A949ES31-F1
#
_entry.id   AF-A0A949ES31-F1
#
_cell.length_a   1.000
_cell.length_b   1.000
_cell.length_c   1.000
_cell.angle_alpha   90.00
_cell.angle_beta   90.00
_cell.angle_gamma   90.00
#
_symmetry.space_group_name_H-M   'P 1'
#
loop_
_entity.id
_entity.type
_entity.pdbx_description
1 polymer ?
#
loop_
_entity_poly.entity_id
_entity_poly.type
_entity_poly.pdbx_seq_one_letter_code
_entity_poly.pdbx_strand_id
1 'polypeptide(L)'
;TWCIAKMISPSLTFSSVPMVISVTAMAGGLGIIALFAPAGLGVIEGIYLIALSPLIGSELAALSAICLRLLQTITDIFMAIAGILILRGITVDSYIDKPDQTSV
;
A
#
# COMPACT_ATOMS: atom_id res chain seq x y z
N THR A 1 -3.08 -8.75 2.24
CA THR A 1 -2.37 -9.61 1.27
C THR A 1 -2.87 -11.05 1.30
N TRP A 2 -2.85 -11.75 2.44
CA TRP A 2 -3.35 -13.14 2.55
C TRP A 2 -4.81 -13.34 2.11
N CYS A 3 -5.74 -12.48 2.55
CA CYS A 3 -7.16 -12.60 2.19
C CYS A 3 -7.42 -12.44 0.68
N ILE A 4 -6.62 -11.63 -0.03
CA ILE A 4 -6.74 -11.40 -1.47
C ILE A 4 -6.20 -12.60 -2.26
N ALA A 5 -5.06 -13.16 -1.85
CA ALA A 5 -4.51 -14.38 -2.44
C ALA A 5 -5.48 -15.57 -2.30
N LYS A 6 -6.12 -15.71 -1.13
CA LYS A 6 -7.12 -16.75 -0.87
C LYS A 6 -8.42 -16.56 -1.68
N MET A 7 -8.81 -15.31 -1.97
CA MET A 7 -9.97 -15.01 -2.82
C MET A 7 -9.73 -15.36 -4.29
N ILE A 8 -8.50 -15.16 -4.78
CA ILE A 8 -8.12 -15.40 -6.19
C ILE A 8 -7.79 -16.87 -6.46
N SER A 9 -7.32 -17.61 -5.48
CA SER A 9 -7.10 -19.05 -5.60
C SER A 9 -7.52 -19.80 -4.33
N PRO A 10 -8.68 -20.48 -4.36
CA PRO A 10 -9.09 -21.34 -3.26
C PRO A 10 -8.23 -22.61 -3.10
N SER A 11 -7.26 -22.88 -4.00
CA SER A 11 -6.34 -24.03 -3.89
C SER A 11 -5.16 -23.81 -2.93
N LEU A 12 -4.98 -22.60 -2.37
CA LEU A 12 -3.90 -22.30 -1.44
C LEU A 12 -4.14 -22.89 -0.05
N THR A 13 -3.33 -23.90 0.30
CA THR A 13 -3.28 -24.54 1.62
C THR A 13 -2.66 -23.61 2.68
N PHE A 14 -3.07 -23.73 3.95
CA PHE A 14 -2.56 -22.93 5.09
C PHE A 14 -1.03 -22.98 5.29
N SER A 15 -0.32 -23.95 4.69
CA SER A 15 1.16 -24.01 4.69
C SER A 15 1.82 -22.89 3.87
N SER A 16 1.11 -22.24 2.94
CA SER A 16 1.70 -21.22 2.06
C SER A 16 1.67 -19.80 2.65
N VAL A 17 1.05 -19.62 3.82
CA VAL A 17 0.98 -18.34 4.55
C VAL A 17 2.34 -17.67 4.75
N PRO A 18 3.38 -18.36 5.26
CA PRO A 18 4.66 -17.72 5.55
C PRO A 18 5.34 -17.25 4.27
N MET A 19 5.26 -18.06 3.20
CA MET A 19 5.87 -17.75 1.91
C MET A 19 5.25 -16.49 1.29
N VAL A 20 3.92 -16.36 1.29
CA VAL A 20 3.24 -15.16 0.77
C VAL A 20 3.68 -13.92 1.55
N ILE A 21 3.77 -14.01 2.88
CA ILE A 21 4.20 -12.88 3.73
C ILE A 21 5.66 -12.50 3.44
N SER A 22 6.56 -13.47 3.33
CA SER A 22 7.96 -13.23 2.99
C SER A 22 8.12 -12.58 1.62
N VAL A 23 7.39 -13.06 0.61
CA VAL A 23 7.40 -12.47 -0.74
C VAL A 23 6.84 -11.05 -0.72
N THR A 24 5.75 -10.80 0.00
CA THR A 24 5.23 -9.43 0.17
C THR A 24 6.26 -8.52 0.84
N ALA A 25 6.91 -8.97 1.91
CA ALA A 25 7.91 -8.18 2.62
C ALA A 25 9.13 -7.87 1.73
N MET A 26 9.58 -8.85 0.95
CA MET A 26 10.69 -8.71 0.01
C MET A 26 10.32 -7.76 -1.14
N ALA A 27 9.10 -7.89 -1.69
CA ALA A 27 8.58 -6.98 -2.71
C ALA A 27 8.44 -5.55 -2.19
N GLY A 28 7.96 -5.38 -0.95
CA GLY A 28 7.88 -4.08 -0.30
C GLY A 28 9.27 -3.45 -0.09
N GLY A 29 10.23 -4.21 0.44
CA GLY A 29 11.61 -3.73 0.63
C GLY A 29 12.26 -3.31 -0.69
N LEU A 30 12.16 -4.14 -1.74
CA LEU A 30 12.70 -3.83 -3.06
C LEU A 30 11.94 -2.69 -3.74
N GLY A 31 10.64 -2.55 -3.49
CA GLY A 31 9.82 -1.44 -3.97
C GLY A 31 10.23 -0.08 -3.41
N ILE A 32 10.73 -0.03 -2.17
CA ILE A 32 11.30 1.20 -1.58
C ILE A 32 12.65 1.57 -2.23
N ILE A 33 13.45 0.57 -2.61
CA ILE A 33 14.75 0.78 -3.29
C ILE A 33 14.54 1.27 -4.73
N ALA A 34 13.37 1.01 -5.32
CA ALA A 34 12.98 1.45 -6.65
C ALA A 34 12.61 2.95 -6.67
N LEU A 35 13.60 3.82 -6.47
CA LEU A 35 13.45 5.29 -6.46
C LEU A 35 12.86 5.86 -7.76
N PHE A 36 12.92 5.10 -8.86
CA PHE A 36 12.48 5.50 -10.19
C PHE A 36 10.99 5.23 -10.46
N ALA A 37 10.32 4.46 -9.61
CA ALA A 37 8.92 4.12 -9.80
C ALA A 37 8.09 4.61 -8.61
N PRO A 38 7.14 5.54 -8.81
CA PRO A 38 6.22 5.96 -7.75
C PRO A 38 5.56 4.72 -7.13
N ALA A 39 5.64 4.58 -5.80
CA ALA A 39 5.15 3.41 -5.06
C ALA A 39 5.70 2.03 -5.54
N GLY A 40 6.92 2.00 -6.11
CA GLY A 40 7.56 0.79 -6.63
C GLY A 40 6.84 0.18 -7.85
N LEU A 41 6.15 1.00 -8.65
CA LEU A 41 5.45 0.59 -9.89
C LEU A 41 6.38 -0.20 -10.83
N GLY A 42 5.93 -1.37 -11.28
CA GLY A 42 6.76 -2.33 -12.04
C GLY A 42 7.68 -3.24 -11.21
N VAL A 43 8.39 -2.75 -10.18
CA VAL A 43 9.31 -3.60 -9.40
C VAL A 43 8.56 -4.61 -8.53
N ILE A 44 7.55 -4.14 -7.78
CA ILE A 44 6.71 -5.01 -6.94
C ILE A 44 5.99 -6.07 -7.78
N GLU A 45 5.49 -5.68 -8.96
CA GLU A 45 4.79 -6.58 -9.87
C GLU A 45 5.74 -7.60 -10.49
N GLY A 46 6.95 -7.19 -10.87
CA GLY A 46 7.99 -8.10 -11.34
C GLY A 46 8.39 -9.12 -10.28
N ILE A 47 8.48 -8.71 -9.01
CA ILE A 47 8.83 -9.61 -7.89
C ILE A 47 7.68 -10.57 -7.60
N TYR A 48 6.44 -10.09 -7.63
CA TYR A 48 5.25 -10.94 -7.50
C TYR A 48 5.17 -11.95 -8.65
N LEU A 49 5.47 -11.54 -9.88
CA LEU A 49 5.55 -12.47 -11.01
C LEU A 49 6.67 -13.49 -10.81
N ILE A 50 7.90 -13.07 -10.50
CA ILE A 50 9.02 -14.01 -10.36
C ILE A 50 8.81 -14.99 -9.20
N ALA A 51 8.33 -14.51 -8.04
CA ALA A 51 8.18 -15.32 -6.84
C ALA A 51 6.91 -16.16 -6.82
N LEU A 52 5.81 -15.68 -7.44
CA LEU A 52 4.49 -16.30 -7.34
C LEU A 52 4.03 -16.98 -8.64
N SER A 53 4.62 -16.65 -9.80
CA SER A 53 4.36 -17.36 -11.08
C SER A 53 4.60 -18.87 -11.00
N PRO A 54 5.64 -19.41 -10.31
CA PRO A 54 5.80 -20.87 -10.22
C PRO A 54 4.74 -21.55 -9.34
N LEU A 55 3.99 -20.79 -8.54
CA LEU A 55 3.09 -21.35 -7.53
C LEU A 55 1.61 -21.26 -7.94
N ILE A 56 1.22 -20.18 -8.65
CA ILE A 56 -0.19 -19.86 -8.94
C ILE A 56 -0.40 -19.53 -10.44
N GLY A 57 0.65 -19.51 -11.25
CA GLY A 57 0.59 -19.04 -12.64
C GLY A 57 0.73 -17.52 -12.74
N SER A 58 1.40 -17.07 -13.81
CA SER A 58 1.75 -15.65 -14.04
C SER A 58 0.53 -14.73 -14.10
N GLU A 59 -0.58 -15.21 -14.67
CA GLU A 59 -1.80 -14.43 -14.86
C GLU A 59 -2.49 -14.09 -13.54
N LEU A 60 -2.60 -15.07 -12.62
CA LEU A 60 -3.22 -14.89 -11.31
C LEU A 60 -2.33 -14.08 -10.37
N ALA A 61 -1.00 -14.23 -10.47
CA ALA A 61 -0.04 -13.42 -9.73
C ALA A 61 -0.15 -11.93 -10.10
N ALA A 62 -0.21 -11.61 -11.41
CA ALA A 62 -0.37 -10.24 -11.88
C ALA A 62 -1.70 -9.62 -11.41
N LEU A 63 -2.81 -10.36 -11.54
CA LEU A 63 -4.12 -9.88 -11.12
C LEU A 63 -4.17 -9.56 -9.62
N SER A 64 -3.55 -10.41 -8.79
CA SER A 64 -3.47 -10.20 -7.35
C SER A 64 -2.64 -8.96 -6.99
N ALA A 65 -1.52 -8.72 -7.68
CA ALA A 65 -0.66 -7.58 -7.46
C ALA A 65 -1.36 -6.26 -7.83
N ILE A 66 -2.07 -6.24 -8.95
CA ILE A 66 -2.86 -5.09 -9.41
C ILE A 66 -3.99 -4.78 -8.41
N CYS A 67 -4.73 -5.81 -7.97
CA CYS A 67 -5.81 -5.66 -7.01
C CYS A 67 -5.31 -5.10 -5.65
N LEU A 68 -4.20 -5.65 -5.15
CA LEU A 68 -3.53 -5.15 -3.95
C LEU A 68 -3.15 -3.67 -4.09
N ARG A 69 -2.65 -3.28 -5.25
CA ARG A 69 -2.29 -1.89 -5.53
C ARG A 69 -3.48 -0.95 -5.56
N LEU A 70 -4.56 -1.33 -6.25
CA LEU A 70 -5.79 -0.55 -6.27
C LEU A 70 -6.29 -0.27 -4.86
N LEU A 71 -6.34 -1.32 -4.04
CA LEU A 71 -6.81 -1.22 -2.66
C LEU A 71 -5.88 -0.35 -1.80
N GLN A 72 -4.58 -0.49 -1.98
CA GLN A 72 -3.58 0.28 -1.26
C GLN A 72 -3.60 1.75 -1.66
N THR A 73 -3.67 2.06 -2.96
CA THR A 73 -3.82 3.44 -3.46
C THR A 73 -5.10 4.09 -2.96
N ILE A 74 -6.22 3.36 -2.94
CA ILE A 74 -7.48 3.87 -2.36
C ILE A 74 -7.28 4.18 -0.87
N THR A 75 -6.61 3.30 -0.13
CA THR A 75 -6.34 3.49 1.30
C THR A 75 -5.43 4.71 1.54
N ASP A 76 -4.37 4.87 0.75
CA ASP A 76 -3.48 6.03 0.80
C ASP A 76 -4.23 7.34 0.49
N ILE A 77 -5.10 7.35 -0.52
CA ILE A 77 -5.94 8.52 -0.84
C ILE A 77 -6.87 8.86 0.33
N PHE A 78 -7.54 7.85 0.91
CA PHE A 78 -8.39 8.05 2.08
C PHE A 78 -7.61 8.62 3.27
N MET A 79 -6.41 8.09 3.52
CA MET A 79 -5.57 8.53 4.62
C MET A 79 -5.00 9.93 4.40
N ALA A 80 -4.64 10.27 3.16
CA ALA A 80 -4.23 11.61 2.78
C ALA A 80 -5.38 12.63 2.95
N ILE A 81 -6.60 12.28 2.53
CA ILE A 81 -7.80 13.11 2.73
C ILE A 81 -8.07 13.30 4.22
N ALA A 82 -8.04 12.22 5.01
CA ALA A 82 -8.23 12.30 6.46
C ALA A 82 -7.17 13.19 7.13
N GLY A 83 -5.90 13.05 6.74
CA GLY A 83 -4.81 13.91 7.20
C GLY A 83 -5.02 15.38 6.88
N ILE A 84 -5.45 15.70 5.65
CA ILE A 84 -5.78 17.07 5.25
C ILE A 84 -6.94 17.62 6.08
N LEU A 85 -8.01 16.85 6.30
CA LEU A 85 -9.15 17.28 7.11
C LEU A 85 -8.74 17.56 8.57
N ILE A 86 -7.91 16.71 9.16
CA ILE A 86 -7.39 16.90 10.53
C ILE A 86 -6.51 18.16 10.59
N LEU A 87 -5.57 18.33 9.66
CA LEU A 87 -4.68 19.49 9.62
C LEU A 87 -5.44 20.79 9.40
N ARG A 88 -6.49 20.78 8.56
CA ARG A 88 -7.38 21.93 8.39
C ARG A 88 -8.16 22.24 9.66
N GLY A 89 -8.59 21.23 10.42
CA GLY A 89 -9.21 21.43 11.74
C GLY A 89 -8.26 22.07 12.76
N ILE A 90 -7.03 21.57 12.86
CA ILE A 90 -6.01 22.05 13.82
C ILE A 90 -5.53 23.48 13.49
N THR A 91 -5.41 23.81 12.20
CA THR A 91 -4.91 25.14 11.77
C THR A 91 -5.91 26.26 12.04
N VAL A 92 -7.23 25.98 12.01
CA VAL A 92 -8.26 26.99 12.26
C VAL A 92 -8.32 27.37 13.74
N ASP A 93 -8.18 26.39 14.65
CA ASP A 93 -8.16 26.63 16.10
C ASP A 93 -6.94 27.49 16.51
N SER A 94 -5.79 27.21 15.89
CA SER A 94 -4.52 27.91 16.15
C SER A 94 -4.47 29.38 15.69
N TYR A 95 -5.43 29.81 14.85
CA TYR A 95 -5.51 31.21 14.38
C TYR A 95 -6.44 32.09 15.24
N ILE A 96 -7.34 31.46 16.02
CA ILE A 96 -8.28 32.14 16.91
C ILE A 96 -7.65 32.43 18.29
N ASP A 97 -6.54 31.79 18.64
CA ASP A 97 -5.81 31.95 19.91
C ASP A 97 -4.51 32.77 19.77
N LYS A 98 -4.52 33.82 18.95
CA LYS A 98 -3.49 34.87 19.05
C LYS A 98 -4.08 36.06 19.80
N PRO A 99 -3.71 36.30 21.07
CA PRO A 99 -4.11 37.54 21.74
C PRO A 99 -3.55 38.71 20.94
N ASP A 100 -4.45 39.62 20.59
CA ASP A 100 -4.21 40.93 20.01
C ASP A 100 -2.99 41.61 20.68
N GLN A 101 -1.85 41.59 20.01
CA GLN A 101 -0.66 42.37 20.37
C GLN A 101 -0.55 43.62 19.49
N THR A 102 -1.64 44.36 19.33
CA THR A 102 -1.60 45.73 18.80
C THR A 102 -2.31 46.71 19.74
N SER A 103 -1.75 46.85 20.94
CA SER A 103 -1.96 48.02 21.80
C SER A 103 -0.61 48.63 22.16
N VAL A 104 -0.06 49.41 21.23
CA VAL A 104 1.01 50.41 21.50
C VAL A 104 0.77 51.63 20.64
#